data_AF-A0AAW0CDZ9-F1
#
_entry.id   AF-A0AAW0CDZ9-F1
#
_cell.length_a   1.000
_cell.length_b   1.000
_cell.length_c   1.000
_cell.angle_alpha   90.00
_cell.angle_beta   90.00
_cell.angle_gamma   90.00
#
_symmetry.space_group_name_H-M   'P 1'
#
loop_
_entity.id
_entity.type
_entity.pdbx_description
1 polymer ?
#
loop_
_entity_poly.entity_id
_entity_poly.type
_entity_poly.pdbx_seq_one_letter_code
_entity_poly.pdbx_strand_id
1 'polypeptide(L)'
;MQETHLRPNQHDSLNFPDGFQLSVNSRKYNNSFQDPWGGVLSLVKDNIHMSARSDLSAPDLTVLELEDEDLFIVNAYIHPEQSVSHSWAGYDPWLKYTETMALLQLTGKGVISMGDLNARTANGGGSDMVPRASADGLKPTSTRGTSLIQLCKDHDYEILNGNSSYGPDNSRYTSFQPQGEAVVDYVIANEVARARIKSFAVLHPDSTQSDHAGLVLDLEAKNQTPAPVPAAQNWKPTQRLRASDAPRRAPTPNLPNTTELDRLNWLNSSAPQQPPVTPFKSTSTALV
;
A
#
# COMPACT_ATOMS: atom_id res chain seq x y z
N MET A 1 -1.45 -0.82 -6.05
CA MET A 1 -2.55 0.10 -5.70
C MET A 1 -2.64 0.19 -4.19
N GLN A 2 -2.87 1.40 -3.70
CA GLN A 2 -2.96 1.77 -2.29
C GLN A 2 -4.33 2.38 -2.02
N GLU A 3 -4.69 2.57 -0.74
CA GLU A 3 -5.99 3.14 -0.34
C GLU A 3 -7.19 2.49 -1.03
N THR A 4 -7.19 1.16 -1.09
CA THR A 4 -8.25 0.46 -1.84
C THR A 4 -9.61 0.54 -1.16
N HIS A 5 -9.63 0.80 0.16
CA HIS A 5 -10.83 0.84 0.99
C HIS A 5 -11.68 -0.44 0.91
N LEU A 6 -11.09 -1.55 0.44
CA LEU A 6 -11.76 -2.83 0.31
C LEU A 6 -11.89 -3.45 1.69
N ARG A 7 -13.11 -3.84 2.03
CA ARG A 7 -13.38 -4.72 3.18
C ARG A 7 -12.91 -6.14 2.86
N PRO A 8 -12.72 -6.98 3.90
CA PRO A 8 -12.47 -8.41 3.70
C PRO A 8 -13.51 -9.02 2.73
N ASN A 9 -13.03 -9.77 1.75
CA ASN A 9 -13.80 -10.43 0.68
C ASN A 9 -14.53 -9.51 -0.31
N GLN A 10 -14.43 -8.17 -0.20
CA GLN A 10 -15.02 -7.30 -1.23
C GLN A 10 -14.27 -7.36 -2.57
N HIS A 11 -13.04 -7.85 -2.57
CA HIS A 11 -12.29 -8.06 -3.80
C HIS A 11 -12.95 -9.05 -4.76
N ASP A 12 -13.78 -9.98 -4.26
CA ASP A 12 -14.56 -10.92 -5.08
C ASP A 12 -15.61 -10.22 -5.96
N SER A 13 -15.98 -8.98 -5.60
CA SER A 13 -16.95 -8.18 -6.37
C SER A 13 -16.31 -7.29 -7.44
N LEU A 14 -14.98 -7.22 -7.48
CA LEU A 14 -14.26 -6.40 -8.44
C LEU A 14 -14.13 -7.13 -9.77
N ASN A 15 -14.39 -6.41 -10.86
CA ASN A 15 -14.16 -6.92 -12.20
C ASN A 15 -12.72 -6.61 -12.60
N PHE A 16 -11.87 -7.62 -12.68
CA PHE A 16 -10.50 -7.48 -13.17
C PHE A 16 -10.35 -8.01 -14.59
N PRO A 17 -9.38 -7.48 -15.36
CA PRO A 17 -9.06 -8.03 -16.67
C PRO A 17 -8.65 -9.50 -16.59
N ASP A 18 -9.00 -10.29 -17.61
CA ASP A 18 -8.55 -11.67 -17.73
C ASP A 18 -7.01 -11.75 -17.83
N GLY A 19 -6.45 -12.86 -17.35
CA GLY A 19 -5.01 -13.11 -17.36
C GLY A 19 -4.22 -12.37 -16.27
N PHE A 20 -4.89 -12.05 -15.16
CA PHE A 20 -4.27 -11.48 -13.96
C PHE A 20 -4.66 -12.29 -12.72
N GLN A 21 -3.71 -12.41 -11.81
CA GLN A 21 -3.88 -12.90 -10.45
C GLN A 21 -3.82 -11.72 -9.47
N LEU A 22 -4.46 -11.88 -8.33
CA LEU A 22 -4.73 -10.81 -7.37
C LEU A 22 -4.16 -11.17 -6.00
N SER A 23 -3.49 -10.19 -5.36
CA SER A 23 -3.16 -10.24 -3.94
C SER A 23 -3.74 -9.02 -3.25
N VAL A 24 -4.64 -9.22 -2.30
CA VAL A 24 -5.32 -8.15 -1.56
C VAL A 24 -5.05 -8.29 -0.07
N ASN A 25 -4.56 -7.22 0.53
CA ASN A 25 -4.52 -7.09 1.98
C ASN A 25 -5.48 -5.99 2.40
N SER A 26 -6.57 -6.39 3.03
CA SER A 26 -7.59 -5.49 3.57
C SER A 26 -7.46 -5.39 5.08
N ARG A 27 -7.79 -4.23 5.65
CA ARG A 27 -7.92 -4.11 7.11
C ARG A 27 -9.11 -4.93 7.61
N LYS A 28 -8.96 -5.49 8.81
CA LYS A 28 -10.07 -6.13 9.53
C LYS A 28 -11.09 -5.07 9.94
N TYR A 29 -12.33 -5.48 10.14
CA TYR A 29 -13.38 -4.62 10.67
C TYR A 29 -12.97 -4.03 12.03
N ASN A 30 -13.17 -2.72 12.18
CA ASN A 30 -13.27 -2.13 13.51
C ASN A 30 -14.71 -2.32 14.03
N ASN A 31 -14.88 -2.27 15.36
CA ASN A 31 -16.20 -2.45 15.98
C ASN A 31 -17.22 -1.39 15.56
N SER A 32 -16.77 -0.25 15.03
CA SER A 32 -17.65 0.80 14.53
C SER A 32 -18.14 0.56 13.11
N PHE A 33 -17.53 -0.36 12.32
CA PHE A 33 -17.85 -0.64 10.90
C PHE A 33 -17.89 0.58 9.97
N GLN A 34 -17.54 1.77 10.46
CA GLN A 34 -17.91 3.02 9.80
C GLN A 34 -16.94 3.41 8.70
N ASP A 35 -15.66 3.05 8.82
CA ASP A 35 -14.68 3.53 7.85
C ASP A 35 -13.65 2.46 7.43
N PRO A 36 -13.75 1.91 6.21
CA PRO A 36 -12.69 1.08 5.64
C PRO A 36 -11.54 1.99 5.21
N TRP A 37 -10.60 2.31 6.11
CA TRP A 37 -9.39 3.06 5.76
C TRP A 37 -8.27 2.14 5.28
N GLY A 38 -7.44 2.61 4.34
CA GLY A 38 -6.23 1.91 3.90
C GLY A 38 -6.49 0.70 3.01
N GLY A 39 -5.64 -0.33 3.17
CA GLY A 39 -5.67 -1.53 2.34
C GLY A 39 -4.86 -1.38 1.05
N VAL A 40 -4.19 -2.45 0.66
CA VAL A 40 -3.35 -2.50 -0.55
C VAL A 40 -3.75 -3.67 -1.44
N LEU A 41 -3.55 -3.48 -2.74
CA LEU A 41 -3.86 -4.47 -3.76
C LEU A 41 -2.79 -4.49 -4.84
N SER A 42 -2.39 -5.70 -5.21
CA SER A 42 -1.45 -5.96 -6.29
C SER A 42 -2.11 -6.85 -7.34
N LEU A 43 -2.03 -6.41 -8.61
CA LEU A 43 -2.43 -7.17 -9.78
C LEU A 43 -1.17 -7.63 -10.50
N VAL A 44 -1.08 -8.92 -10.78
CA VAL A 44 0.09 -9.51 -11.44
C VAL A 44 -0.38 -10.37 -12.60
N LYS A 45 0.34 -10.34 -13.72
CA LYS A 45 0.02 -11.22 -14.85
C LYS A 45 0.11 -12.68 -14.44
N ASP A 46 -0.79 -13.51 -14.94
CA ASP A 46 -0.90 -14.93 -14.61
C ASP A 46 0.30 -15.77 -15.07
N ASN A 47 1.04 -15.30 -16.08
CA ASN A 47 2.26 -15.93 -16.56
C ASN A 47 3.52 -15.56 -15.75
N ILE A 48 3.39 -14.75 -14.68
CA ILE A 48 4.48 -14.45 -13.75
C ILE A 48 4.30 -15.34 -12.53
N HIS A 49 5.23 -16.26 -12.29
CA HIS A 49 5.22 -17.08 -11.08
C HIS A 49 5.52 -16.22 -9.85
N MET A 50 4.56 -16.16 -8.93
CA MET A 50 4.69 -15.42 -7.69
C MET A 50 4.09 -16.17 -6.51
N SER A 51 4.63 -15.91 -5.33
CA SER A 51 4.02 -16.28 -4.05
C SER A 51 3.82 -15.06 -3.17
N ALA A 52 2.63 -14.95 -2.56
CA ALA A 52 2.34 -13.90 -1.60
C ALA A 52 2.93 -14.27 -0.23
N ARG A 53 3.79 -13.40 0.32
CA ARG A 53 4.47 -13.61 1.60
C ARG A 53 3.63 -13.08 2.74
N SER A 54 2.62 -13.87 3.13
CA SER A 54 1.68 -13.52 4.21
C SER A 54 2.36 -13.29 5.57
N ASP A 55 3.51 -13.91 5.80
CA ASP A 55 4.36 -13.76 6.99
C ASP A 55 5.03 -12.37 7.06
N LEU A 56 5.34 -11.78 5.90
CA LEU A 56 5.94 -10.45 5.78
C LEU A 56 4.91 -9.36 5.51
N SER A 57 3.72 -9.74 5.06
CA SER A 57 2.65 -8.83 4.69
C SER A 57 1.84 -8.31 5.89
N ALA A 58 1.10 -7.24 5.68
CA ALA A 58 0.16 -6.63 6.60
C ALA A 58 -0.98 -5.93 5.81
N PRO A 59 -2.07 -5.51 6.45
CA PRO A 59 -3.15 -4.78 5.77
C PRO A 59 -2.73 -3.60 4.89
N ASP A 60 -1.65 -2.88 5.22
CA ASP A 60 -1.15 -1.76 4.40
C ASP A 60 0.18 -2.07 3.71
N LEU A 61 0.53 -3.35 3.62
CA LEU A 61 1.79 -3.83 3.05
C LEU A 61 1.61 -5.20 2.39
N THR A 62 1.77 -5.29 1.08
CA THR A 62 1.80 -6.59 0.38
C THR A 62 3.23 -6.89 -0.03
N VAL A 63 3.72 -8.07 0.33
CA VAL A 63 5.01 -8.59 -0.13
C VAL A 63 4.76 -9.75 -1.08
N LEU A 64 5.26 -9.64 -2.30
CA LEU A 64 5.22 -10.68 -3.33
C LEU A 64 6.65 -11.14 -3.61
N GLU A 65 6.84 -12.45 -3.67
CA GLU A 65 8.09 -13.08 -4.09
C GLU A 65 7.92 -13.58 -5.52
N LEU A 66 8.73 -13.07 -6.44
CA LEU A 66 8.81 -13.50 -7.82
C LEU A 66 9.93 -14.54 -7.89
N GLU A 67 9.57 -15.80 -7.72
CA GLU A 67 10.51 -16.89 -7.44
C GLU A 67 11.55 -17.07 -8.55
N ASP A 68 11.12 -17.04 -9.82
CA ASP A 68 12.00 -17.17 -10.99
C ASP A 68 12.94 -15.98 -11.19
N GLU A 69 12.65 -14.86 -10.51
CA GLU A 69 13.39 -13.61 -10.64
C GLU A 69 14.32 -13.33 -9.46
N ASP A 70 14.32 -14.17 -8.41
CA ASP A 70 14.88 -13.89 -7.08
C ASP A 70 14.65 -12.43 -6.66
N LEU A 71 13.38 -12.02 -6.71
CA LEU A 71 12.98 -10.63 -6.52
C LEU A 71 11.76 -10.55 -5.61
N PHE A 72 11.84 -9.68 -4.61
CA PHE A 72 10.69 -9.26 -3.82
C PHE A 72 10.13 -7.94 -4.35
N ILE A 73 8.81 -7.90 -4.51
CA ILE A 73 8.05 -6.68 -4.76
C ILE A 73 7.23 -6.36 -3.51
N VAL A 74 7.43 -5.16 -2.97
CA VAL A 74 6.73 -4.65 -1.80
C VAL A 74 5.81 -3.52 -2.26
N ASN A 75 4.51 -3.67 -2.04
CA ASN A 75 3.51 -2.61 -2.24
C ASN A 75 3.10 -2.08 -0.87
N ALA A 76 3.46 -0.84 -0.56
CA ALA A 76 3.25 -0.23 0.75
C ALA A 76 2.31 0.98 0.68
N TYR A 77 1.50 1.13 1.72
CA TYR A 77 0.75 2.34 2.00
C TYR A 77 0.95 2.72 3.48
N ILE A 78 1.62 3.83 3.76
CA ILE A 78 1.83 4.27 5.13
C ILE A 78 1.04 5.55 5.33
N HIS A 79 0.03 5.52 6.20
CA HIS A 79 -0.80 6.70 6.49
C HIS A 79 0.01 7.91 6.95
N PRO A 80 -0.47 9.14 6.72
CA PRO A 80 0.16 10.35 7.27
C PRO A 80 0.42 10.25 8.77
N GLU A 81 1.54 10.82 9.26
CA GLU A 81 1.95 10.75 10.69
C GLU A 81 0.87 11.22 11.67
N GLN A 82 0.02 12.15 11.25
CA GLN A 82 -1.05 12.72 12.06
C GLN A 82 -2.36 11.90 12.01
N SER A 83 -2.39 10.81 11.26
CA SER A 83 -3.59 9.99 11.12
C SER A 83 -3.93 9.27 12.43
N VAL A 84 -5.20 9.33 12.84
CA VAL A 84 -5.71 8.61 14.02
C VAL A 84 -5.78 7.09 13.80
N SER A 85 -5.60 6.63 12.55
CA SER A 85 -5.75 5.22 12.15
C SER A 85 -4.72 4.28 12.80
N HIS A 86 -3.59 4.81 13.30
CA HIS A 86 -2.56 4.05 14.02
C HIS A 86 -3.13 3.35 15.27
N SER A 87 -4.11 3.95 15.93
CA SER A 87 -4.69 3.40 17.16
C SER A 87 -5.49 2.10 16.95
N TRP A 88 -5.84 1.76 15.71
CA TRP A 88 -6.74 0.63 15.40
C TRP A 88 -6.06 -0.51 14.64
N ALA A 89 -4.91 -0.28 14.02
CA ALA A 89 -4.28 -1.27 13.13
C ALA A 89 -3.74 -2.51 13.87
N GLY A 90 -3.57 -2.45 15.20
CA GLY A 90 -2.99 -3.53 16.00
C GLY A 90 -1.47 -3.70 15.80
N TYR A 91 -0.89 -2.92 14.89
CA TYR A 91 0.54 -2.77 14.63
C TYR A 91 0.79 -1.34 14.13
N ASP A 92 2.04 -0.88 14.22
CA ASP A 92 2.48 0.37 13.59
C ASP A 92 2.87 0.09 12.13
N PRO A 93 2.19 0.67 11.11
CA PRO A 93 2.50 0.40 9.71
C PRO A 93 3.92 0.80 9.31
N TRP A 94 4.44 1.89 9.87
CA TRP A 94 5.80 2.34 9.60
C TRP A 94 6.82 1.34 10.16
N LEU A 95 6.65 0.91 11.41
CA LEU A 95 7.52 -0.10 12.02
C LEU A 95 7.50 -1.41 11.22
N LYS A 96 6.30 -1.90 10.86
CA LYS A 96 6.14 -3.12 10.06
C LYS A 96 6.83 -3.00 8.70
N TYR A 97 6.72 -1.84 8.04
CA TYR A 97 7.42 -1.56 6.80
C TYR A 97 8.94 -1.63 7.00
N THR A 98 9.49 -0.91 7.99
CA THR A 98 10.94 -0.88 8.23
C THR A 98 11.51 -2.25 8.59
N GLU A 99 10.83 -3.02 9.44
CA GLU A 99 11.24 -4.38 9.80
C GLU A 99 11.23 -5.31 8.60
N THR A 100 10.19 -5.20 7.76
CA THR A 100 10.07 -6.02 6.55
C THR A 100 11.19 -5.72 5.56
N MET A 101 11.48 -4.44 5.30
CA MET A 101 12.58 -4.04 4.43
C MET A 101 13.93 -4.55 4.98
N ALA A 102 14.20 -4.40 6.28
CA ALA A 102 15.42 -4.91 6.91
C ALA A 102 15.56 -6.44 6.77
N LEU A 103 14.48 -7.20 7.00
CA LEU A 103 14.48 -8.66 6.84
C LEU A 103 14.70 -9.08 5.39
N LEU A 104 14.06 -8.40 4.44
CA LEU A 104 14.22 -8.71 3.01
C LEU A 104 15.65 -8.45 2.54
N GLN A 105 16.33 -7.43 3.05
CA GLN A 105 17.74 -7.17 2.74
C GLN A 105 18.65 -8.35 3.12
N LEU A 106 18.36 -9.04 4.23
CA LEU A 106 19.15 -10.19 4.69
C LEU A 106 19.01 -11.44 3.80
N THR A 107 18.04 -11.46 2.88
CA THR A 107 17.82 -12.61 1.99
C THR A 107 18.83 -12.68 0.84
N GLY A 108 19.52 -11.57 0.53
CA GLY A 108 20.40 -11.45 -0.64
C GLY A 108 19.67 -11.41 -1.99
N LYS A 109 18.32 -11.43 -1.99
CA LYS A 109 17.51 -11.29 -3.20
C LYS A 109 17.36 -9.82 -3.62
N GLY A 110 16.93 -9.60 -4.86
CA GLY A 110 16.49 -8.27 -5.28
C GLY A 110 15.28 -7.83 -4.45
N VAL A 111 15.23 -6.56 -4.08
CA VAL A 111 14.08 -5.99 -3.36
C VAL A 111 13.70 -4.68 -4.03
N ILE A 112 12.42 -4.55 -4.39
CA ILE A 112 11.81 -3.32 -4.88
C ILE A 112 10.60 -3.02 -4.02
N SER A 113 10.57 -1.83 -3.43
CA SER A 113 9.42 -1.29 -2.72
C SER A 113 8.82 -0.14 -3.50
N MET A 114 7.50 -0.16 -3.67
CA MET A 114 6.72 0.87 -4.34
C MET A 114 5.50 1.26 -3.50
N GLY A 115 5.21 2.55 -3.43
CA GLY A 115 3.94 3.05 -2.91
C GLY A 115 4.04 4.35 -2.13
N ASP A 116 2.90 4.80 -1.61
CA ASP A 116 2.77 6.01 -0.81
C ASP A 116 3.26 5.77 0.62
N LEU A 117 4.40 6.37 0.96
CA LEU A 117 4.99 6.25 2.29
C LEU A 117 4.64 7.44 3.19
N ASN A 118 3.96 8.46 2.67
CA ASN A 118 3.71 9.75 3.34
C ASN A 118 4.97 10.30 4.03
N ALA A 119 6.13 10.16 3.37
CA ALA A 119 7.45 10.43 3.91
C ALA A 119 8.20 11.41 3.02
N ARG A 120 7.95 12.71 3.16
CA ARG A 120 8.64 13.72 2.32
C ARG A 120 10.14 13.76 2.63
N THR A 121 10.96 13.39 1.64
CA THR A 121 12.44 13.31 1.74
C THR A 121 13.17 14.54 1.23
N ALA A 122 12.47 15.49 0.58
CA ALA A 122 13.08 16.63 -0.11
C ALA A 122 14.15 16.15 -1.11
N ASN A 123 15.42 16.55 -0.98
CA ASN A 123 16.54 16.03 -1.78
C ASN A 123 17.33 14.89 -1.09
N GLY A 124 16.93 14.44 0.09
CA GLY A 124 17.64 13.38 0.81
C GLY A 124 17.51 12.02 0.12
N GLY A 125 18.59 11.23 0.12
CA GLY A 125 18.64 9.89 -0.47
C GLY A 125 19.34 8.88 0.44
N GLY A 126 19.31 7.60 0.03
CA GLY A 126 19.95 6.50 0.78
C GLY A 126 21.47 6.44 0.67
N SER A 127 22.08 7.16 -0.28
CA SER A 127 23.53 7.23 -0.44
C SER A 127 23.94 8.68 -0.70
N ASP A 128 24.99 9.14 -0.02
CA ASP A 128 25.56 10.46 -0.25
C ASP A 128 26.35 10.53 -1.58
N MET A 129 26.66 9.37 -2.19
CA MET A 129 27.37 9.28 -3.47
C MET A 129 26.45 9.43 -4.68
N VAL A 130 25.14 9.22 -4.51
CA VAL A 130 24.16 9.25 -5.60
C VAL A 130 23.31 10.50 -5.41
N PRO A 131 23.60 11.60 -6.13
CA PRO A 131 22.86 12.84 -5.98
C PRO A 131 21.41 12.65 -6.43
N ARG A 132 20.50 13.19 -5.62
CA ARG A 132 19.05 13.15 -5.86
C ARG A 132 18.50 14.57 -5.93
N ALA A 133 17.68 14.84 -6.94
CA ALA A 133 16.98 16.11 -7.13
C ALA A 133 15.48 15.86 -7.23
N SER A 134 14.71 16.37 -6.26
CA SER A 134 13.26 16.19 -6.21
C SER A 134 12.51 17.50 -6.49
N ALA A 135 11.30 17.39 -7.04
CA ALA A 135 10.41 18.54 -7.26
C ALA A 135 10.07 19.27 -5.95
N ASP A 136 10.02 18.58 -4.82
CA ASP A 136 9.84 19.20 -3.50
C ASP A 136 11.15 19.48 -2.75
N GLY A 137 12.30 19.50 -3.44
CA GLY A 137 13.63 19.64 -2.86
C GLY A 137 13.90 20.93 -2.08
N LEU A 138 13.09 21.97 -2.26
CA LEU A 138 13.14 23.22 -1.48
C LEU A 138 12.31 23.16 -0.17
N LYS A 139 11.48 22.13 -0.01
CA LYS A 139 10.66 21.93 1.20
C LYS A 139 11.48 21.21 2.27
N PRO A 140 11.17 21.41 3.57
CA PRO A 140 11.84 20.66 4.62
C PRO A 140 11.48 19.17 4.56
N THR A 141 12.47 18.32 4.81
CA THR A 141 12.30 16.90 5.09
C THR A 141 11.35 16.71 6.27
N SER A 142 10.42 15.79 6.15
CA SER A 142 9.53 15.40 7.27
C SER A 142 10.26 14.48 8.27
N THR A 143 9.68 14.28 9.45
CA THR A 143 10.21 13.32 10.43
C THR A 143 10.31 11.92 9.83
N ARG A 144 9.22 11.41 9.24
CA ARG A 144 9.24 10.14 8.50
C ARG A 144 10.16 10.14 7.30
N GLY A 145 10.27 11.25 6.57
CA GLY A 145 11.24 11.38 5.49
C GLY A 145 12.68 11.17 5.97
N THR A 146 13.01 11.68 7.15
CA THR A 146 14.31 11.47 7.79
C THR A 146 14.51 10.00 8.16
N SER A 147 13.49 9.37 8.74
CA SER A 147 13.51 7.94 9.04
C SER A 147 13.64 7.07 7.78
N LEU A 148 12.99 7.44 6.67
CA LEU A 148 13.11 6.73 5.39
C LEU A 148 14.53 6.81 4.83
N ILE A 149 15.12 8.01 4.87
CA ILE A 149 16.51 8.24 4.45
C ILE A 149 17.45 7.37 5.29
N GLN A 150 17.25 7.34 6.62
CA GLN A 150 18.07 6.52 7.52
C GLN A 150 17.91 5.02 7.23
N LEU A 151 16.68 4.53 7.06
CA LEU A 151 16.42 3.14 6.65
C LEU A 151 17.19 2.78 5.37
N CYS A 152 17.20 3.69 4.39
CA CYS A 152 17.90 3.45 3.14
C CYS A 152 19.42 3.40 3.32
N LYS A 153 19.97 4.28 4.15
CA LYS A 153 21.40 4.29 4.51
C LYS A 153 21.82 3.03 5.27
N ASP A 154 21.01 2.56 6.21
CA ASP A 154 21.34 1.44 7.09
C ASP A 154 21.30 0.08 6.36
N HIS A 155 20.61 0.00 5.23
CA HIS A 155 20.36 -1.26 4.52
C HIS A 155 20.70 -1.20 3.03
N ASP A 156 21.51 -0.22 2.61
CA ASP A 156 21.98 -0.05 1.23
C ASP A 156 20.85 -0.01 0.18
N TYR A 157 19.70 0.57 0.56
CA TYR A 157 18.63 0.88 -0.37
C TYR A 157 18.84 2.24 -1.01
N GLU A 158 18.27 2.42 -2.20
CA GLU A 158 18.24 3.70 -2.90
C GLU A 158 16.82 4.12 -3.19
N ILE A 159 16.56 5.43 -3.05
CA ILE A 159 15.35 6.07 -3.53
C ILE A 159 15.58 6.48 -4.99
N LEU A 160 14.82 5.91 -5.90
CA LEU A 160 14.96 6.16 -7.34
C LEU A 160 14.38 7.51 -7.77
N ASN A 161 13.37 8.01 -7.06
CA ASN A 161 12.77 9.32 -7.33
C ASN A 161 13.84 10.40 -7.32
N GLY A 162 13.97 11.16 -8.39
CA GLY A 162 14.95 12.25 -8.51
C GLY A 162 16.39 11.83 -8.81
N ASN A 163 16.68 10.54 -9.00
CA ASN A 163 17.98 10.10 -9.51
C ASN A 163 17.98 10.12 -11.04
N SER A 164 18.62 11.11 -11.65
CA SER A 164 18.65 11.33 -13.11
C SER A 164 19.19 10.16 -13.94
N SER A 165 19.91 9.20 -13.34
CA SER A 165 20.39 7.99 -14.02
C SER A 165 19.26 7.07 -14.51
N TYR A 166 18.04 7.17 -13.94
CA TYR A 166 16.92 6.30 -14.30
C TYR A 166 15.92 6.91 -15.29
N GLY A 167 16.09 8.17 -15.69
CA GLY A 167 15.21 8.81 -16.67
C GLY A 167 14.99 10.30 -16.42
N PRO A 168 14.40 11.04 -17.37
CA PRO A 168 14.16 12.48 -17.22
C PRO A 168 12.98 12.81 -16.30
N ASP A 169 12.04 11.88 -16.12
CA ASP A 169 10.74 12.14 -15.48
C ASP A 169 10.63 11.60 -14.05
N ASN A 170 11.74 11.22 -13.42
CA ASN A 170 11.74 10.63 -12.08
C ASN A 170 11.69 11.63 -10.92
N SER A 171 11.86 12.92 -11.19
CA SER A 171 11.95 13.96 -10.15
C SER A 171 10.62 14.65 -9.83
N ARG A 172 9.54 14.32 -10.55
CA ARG A 172 8.24 15.02 -10.48
C ARG A 172 7.52 14.79 -9.14
N TYR A 173 6.55 15.66 -8.84
CA TYR A 173 5.62 15.46 -7.73
C TYR A 173 4.79 14.18 -7.93
N THR A 174 4.42 13.53 -6.83
CA THR A 174 3.66 12.28 -6.85
C THR A 174 2.29 12.39 -6.19
N SER A 175 2.07 13.39 -5.33
CA SER A 175 0.78 13.69 -4.69
C SER A 175 0.40 15.15 -4.89
N PHE A 176 -0.89 15.40 -5.15
CA PHE A 176 -1.46 16.67 -5.60
C PHE A 176 -2.68 17.03 -4.74
N GLN A 177 -2.42 17.64 -3.58
CA GLN A 177 -3.45 17.99 -2.61
C GLN A 177 -3.90 19.45 -2.77
N PRO A 178 -5.09 19.84 -2.26
CA PRO A 178 -5.53 21.25 -2.27
C PRO A 178 -4.54 22.21 -1.59
N GLN A 179 -3.76 21.72 -0.62
CA GLN A 179 -2.73 22.47 0.11
C GLN A 179 -1.35 22.44 -0.57
N GLY A 180 -1.25 21.82 -1.75
CA GLY A 180 -0.05 21.78 -2.57
C GLY A 180 0.43 20.36 -2.88
N GLU A 181 1.60 20.29 -3.49
CA GLU A 181 2.13 19.06 -4.09
C GLU A 181 3.32 18.51 -3.27
N ALA A 182 3.55 17.21 -3.29
CA ALA A 182 4.68 16.59 -2.60
C ALA A 182 5.17 15.33 -3.32
N VAL A 183 6.39 14.90 -3.02
CA VAL A 183 6.90 13.56 -3.35
C VAL A 183 6.76 12.70 -2.10
N VAL A 184 5.80 11.78 -2.15
CA VAL A 184 5.48 10.84 -1.04
C VAL A 184 5.37 9.40 -1.52
N ASP A 185 5.23 9.20 -2.83
CA ASP A 185 5.24 7.90 -3.48
C ASP A 185 6.63 7.60 -4.00
N TYR A 186 7.18 6.48 -3.57
CA TYR A 186 8.58 6.14 -3.86
C TYR A 186 8.72 4.83 -4.60
N VAL A 187 9.76 4.74 -5.42
CA VAL A 187 10.38 3.46 -5.78
C VAL A 187 11.71 3.37 -5.04
N ILE A 188 11.88 2.31 -4.26
CA ILE A 188 13.06 2.04 -3.45
C ILE A 188 13.61 0.67 -3.83
N ALA A 189 14.91 0.58 -4.09
CA ALA A 189 15.52 -0.67 -4.52
C ALA A 189 16.87 -0.93 -3.84
N ASN A 190 17.18 -2.18 -3.53
CA ASN A 190 18.52 -2.56 -3.07
C ASN A 190 19.49 -2.71 -4.25
N GLU A 191 20.77 -2.91 -3.96
CA GLU A 191 21.83 -3.11 -4.97
C GLU A 191 21.48 -4.19 -6.01
N VAL A 192 21.01 -5.36 -5.58
CA VAL A 192 20.70 -6.49 -6.46
C VAL A 192 19.59 -6.13 -7.46
N ALA A 193 18.53 -5.46 -7.01
CA ALA A 193 17.47 -5.01 -7.89
C ALA A 193 17.90 -3.84 -8.79
N ARG A 194 18.67 -2.86 -8.26
CA ARG A 194 19.16 -1.70 -9.02
C ARG A 194 19.96 -2.09 -10.26
N ALA A 195 20.77 -3.13 -10.17
CA ALA A 195 21.56 -3.64 -11.29
C ALA A 195 20.71 -4.07 -12.51
N ARG A 196 19.41 -4.25 -12.32
CA ARG A 196 18.46 -4.68 -13.35
C ARG A 196 17.49 -3.59 -13.78
N ILE A 197 17.50 -2.42 -13.14
CA ILE A 197 16.56 -1.33 -13.46
C ILE A 197 17.03 -0.66 -14.75
N LYS A 198 16.15 -0.65 -15.76
CA LYS A 198 16.39 -0.01 -17.06
C LYS A 198 15.92 1.44 -17.08
N SER A 199 14.75 1.70 -16.48
CA SER A 199 14.15 3.03 -16.47
C SER A 199 13.19 3.17 -15.28
N PHE A 200 12.99 4.41 -14.83
CA PHE A 200 11.98 4.80 -13.86
C PHE A 200 11.39 6.15 -14.25
N ALA A 201 10.06 6.26 -14.18
CA ALA A 201 9.35 7.49 -14.47
C ALA A 201 8.16 7.71 -13.52
N VAL A 202 7.91 8.97 -13.19
CA VAL A 202 6.65 9.43 -12.60
C VAL A 202 5.74 9.88 -13.75
N LEU A 203 4.60 9.22 -13.89
CA LEU A 203 3.63 9.55 -14.93
C LEU A 203 3.02 10.94 -14.72
N HIS A 204 2.42 11.49 -15.77
CA HIS A 204 1.59 12.69 -15.60
C HIS A 204 0.37 12.36 -14.72
N PRO A 205 0.00 13.24 -13.78
CA PRO A 205 -1.18 13.01 -12.94
C PRO A 205 -2.45 13.01 -13.80
N ASP A 206 -3.36 12.09 -13.48
CA ASP A 206 -4.72 12.08 -14.01
C ASP A 206 -5.68 12.36 -12.85
N SER A 207 -6.01 13.63 -12.68
CA SER A 207 -6.89 14.11 -11.60
C SER A 207 -8.32 13.58 -11.68
N THR A 208 -8.71 12.93 -12.79
CA THR A 208 -9.99 12.24 -12.90
C THR A 208 -9.96 10.86 -12.25
N GLN A 209 -8.78 10.29 -12.03
CA GLN A 209 -8.58 8.95 -11.45
C GLN A 209 -8.06 9.02 -10.02
N SER A 210 -7.10 9.91 -9.74
CA SER A 210 -6.46 10.03 -8.44
C SER A 210 -5.79 11.39 -8.27
N ASP A 211 -5.65 11.82 -7.02
CA ASP A 211 -4.78 12.90 -6.57
C ASP A 211 -3.30 12.47 -6.46
N HIS A 212 -2.96 11.24 -6.86
CA HIS A 212 -1.59 10.74 -6.96
C HIS A 212 -1.21 10.42 -8.42
N ALA A 213 0.06 10.57 -8.76
CA ALA A 213 0.62 10.17 -10.04
C ALA A 213 1.09 8.70 -10.00
N GLY A 214 0.90 7.99 -11.10
CA GLY A 214 1.41 6.62 -11.26
C GLY A 214 2.94 6.58 -11.32
N LEU A 215 3.52 5.53 -10.74
CA LEU A 215 4.95 5.22 -10.82
C LEU A 215 5.16 4.04 -11.78
N VAL A 216 6.11 4.16 -12.70
CA VAL A 216 6.45 3.10 -13.67
C VAL A 216 7.94 2.78 -13.59
N LEU A 217 8.23 1.49 -13.48
CA LEU A 217 9.59 0.95 -13.36
C LEU A 217 9.78 -0.15 -14.40
N ASP A 218 10.80 -0.01 -15.24
CA ASP A 218 11.20 -1.03 -16.20
C ASP A 218 12.38 -1.84 -15.64
N LEU A 219 12.23 -3.16 -15.67
CA LEU A 219 13.23 -4.10 -15.16
C LEU A 219 13.71 -5.04 -16.27
N GLU A 220 15.00 -5.34 -16.26
CA GLU A 220 15.53 -6.52 -16.93
C GLU A 220 15.05 -7.77 -16.20
N ALA A 221 14.25 -8.60 -16.87
CA ALA A 221 14.00 -9.97 -16.41
C ALA A 221 15.34 -10.70 -16.32
N LYS A 222 15.50 -11.61 -15.35
CA LYS A 222 16.58 -12.59 -15.45
C LYS A 222 16.41 -13.30 -16.79
N ASN A 223 17.51 -13.63 -17.46
CA ASN A 223 17.47 -14.38 -18.72
C ASN A 223 16.76 -15.72 -18.49
N GLN A 224 15.44 -15.71 -18.57
CA GLN A 224 14.65 -16.92 -18.62
C GLN A 224 15.00 -17.52 -19.97
N THR A 225 15.59 -18.71 -19.94
CA THR A 225 15.55 -19.55 -21.13
C THR A 225 14.05 -19.70 -21.42
N PRO A 226 13.53 -19.22 -22.55
CA PRO A 226 12.09 -19.14 -22.76
C PRO A 226 11.49 -20.50 -22.45
N ALA A 227 10.66 -20.56 -21.41
CA ALA A 227 9.97 -21.79 -21.07
C ALA A 227 9.21 -22.21 -22.35
N PRO A 228 9.30 -23.49 -22.77
CA PRO A 228 8.55 -23.95 -23.92
C PRO A 228 7.10 -23.59 -23.68
N VAL A 229 6.56 -22.69 -24.52
CA VAL A 229 5.16 -22.27 -24.46
C VAL A 229 4.34 -23.56 -24.39
N PRO A 230 3.61 -23.83 -23.29
CA PRO A 230 2.78 -25.01 -23.23
C PRO A 230 1.85 -24.96 -24.44
N ALA A 231 1.98 -25.94 -25.35
CA ALA A 231 1.16 -26.01 -26.54
C ALA A 231 -0.29 -25.84 -26.09
N ALA A 232 -0.92 -24.73 -26.50
CA ALA A 232 -2.18 -24.21 -25.97
C ALA A 232 -3.04 -25.34 -25.45
N GLN A 233 -2.94 -25.60 -24.15
CA GLN A 233 -3.76 -26.61 -23.52
C GLN A 233 -5.16 -26.07 -23.71
N ASN A 234 -5.99 -26.77 -24.48
CA ASN A 234 -7.36 -26.39 -24.78
C ASN A 234 -8.05 -26.06 -23.46
N TRP A 235 -7.98 -24.78 -23.06
CA TRP A 235 -8.59 -24.26 -21.88
C TRP A 235 -10.07 -24.34 -22.19
N LYS A 236 -10.69 -25.44 -21.75
CA LYS A 236 -12.13 -25.46 -21.65
C LYS A 236 -12.42 -24.38 -20.64
N PRO A 237 -13.15 -23.31 -21.01
CA PRO A 237 -13.66 -22.37 -20.04
C PRO A 237 -14.30 -23.26 -18.96
N THR A 238 -13.79 -23.19 -17.73
CA THR A 238 -14.57 -23.65 -16.59
C THR A 238 -15.91 -23.03 -16.83
N GLN A 239 -16.92 -23.85 -17.11
CA GLN A 239 -18.27 -23.37 -17.31
C GLN A 239 -18.52 -22.54 -16.07
N ARG A 240 -18.53 -21.21 -16.21
CA ARG A 240 -19.21 -20.35 -15.26
C ARG A 240 -20.53 -21.06 -15.10
N LEU A 241 -20.80 -21.56 -13.89
CA LEU A 241 -22.14 -21.99 -13.52
C LEU A 241 -23.02 -20.87 -14.05
N ARG A 242 -23.76 -21.14 -15.12
CA ARG A 242 -24.69 -20.16 -15.66
C ARG A 242 -25.57 -19.84 -14.46
N ALA A 243 -25.74 -18.56 -14.17
CA ALA A 243 -26.63 -18.11 -13.11
C ALA A 243 -28.08 -18.63 -13.27
N SER A 244 -28.39 -19.34 -14.36
CA SER A 244 -29.64 -20.04 -14.62
C SER A 244 -29.80 -21.41 -13.95
N ASP A 245 -28.73 -22.09 -13.52
CA ASP A 245 -28.82 -23.46 -12.97
C ASP A 245 -28.63 -23.52 -11.45
N ALA A 246 -28.47 -22.37 -10.80
CA ALA A 246 -28.69 -22.28 -9.36
C ALA A 246 -30.18 -22.58 -9.08
N PRO A 247 -30.54 -23.41 -8.07
CA PRO A 247 -31.92 -23.57 -7.66
C PRO A 247 -32.52 -22.16 -7.50
N ARG A 248 -33.69 -21.90 -8.11
CA ARG A 248 -34.38 -20.61 -8.06
C ARG A 248 -34.20 -20.03 -6.66
N ARG A 249 -33.27 -19.08 -6.53
CA ARG A 249 -33.09 -18.38 -5.26
C ARG A 249 -34.46 -17.80 -4.96
N ALA A 250 -34.98 -18.07 -3.76
CA ALA A 250 -36.06 -17.28 -3.20
C ALA A 250 -35.70 -15.81 -3.47
N PRO A 251 -36.68 -14.96 -3.84
CA PRO A 251 -36.42 -13.57 -4.18
C PRO A 251 -35.43 -13.01 -3.17
N THR A 252 -34.27 -12.57 -3.68
CA THR A 252 -33.25 -11.96 -2.84
C THR A 252 -33.98 -10.86 -2.08
N PRO A 253 -34.10 -10.94 -0.75
CA PRO A 253 -34.70 -9.83 -0.02
C PRO A 253 -33.91 -8.60 -0.44
N ASN A 254 -34.61 -7.51 -0.77
CA ASN A 254 -33.99 -6.20 -0.86
C ASN A 254 -33.27 -6.02 0.48
N LEU A 255 -31.97 -6.31 0.50
CA LEU A 255 -31.15 -6.07 1.67
C LEU A 255 -31.01 -4.56 1.69
N PRO A 256 -31.57 -3.89 2.70
CA PRO A 256 -31.39 -2.45 2.82
C PRO A 256 -29.88 -2.15 2.83
N ASN A 257 -29.47 -1.01 2.25
CA ASN A 257 -28.09 -0.49 2.28
C ASN A 257 -27.54 -0.25 3.71
N THR A 258 -28.34 -0.60 4.72
CA THR A 258 -28.03 -0.66 6.13
C THR A 258 -28.55 -2.01 6.61
N THR A 259 -27.67 -2.89 7.05
CA THR A 259 -28.10 -4.16 7.66
C THR A 259 -28.93 -3.85 8.91
N GLU A 260 -29.80 -4.76 9.35
CA GLU A 260 -30.53 -4.60 10.61
C GLU A 260 -29.56 -4.42 11.80
N LEU A 261 -28.36 -5.00 11.67
CA LEU A 261 -27.21 -4.79 12.56
C LEU A 261 -26.73 -3.32 12.56
N ASP A 262 -26.64 -2.68 11.40
CA ASP A 262 -26.28 -1.25 11.28
C ASP A 262 -27.34 -0.34 11.93
N ARG A 263 -28.63 -0.69 11.80
CA ARG A 263 -29.73 0.04 12.49
C ARG A 263 -29.69 -0.13 14.00
N LEU A 264 -29.47 -1.35 14.49
CA LEU A 264 -29.37 -1.62 15.93
C LEU A 264 -28.16 -0.94 16.55
N ASN A 265 -27.04 -0.90 15.84
CA ASN A 265 -25.84 -0.19 16.29
C ASN A 265 -26.03 1.33 16.31
N TRP A 266 -26.72 1.90 15.31
CA TRP A 266 -27.05 3.34 15.29
C TRP A 266 -28.00 3.74 16.43
N LEU A 267 -28.99 2.90 16.75
CA LEU A 267 -29.89 3.14 17.89
C LEU A 267 -29.16 3.07 19.24
N ASN A 268 -28.17 2.19 19.38
CA ASN A 268 -27.37 2.07 20.60
C ASN A 268 -26.34 3.20 20.76
N SER A 269 -25.80 3.76 19.67
CA SER A 269 -24.86 4.89 19.71
C SER A 269 -25.53 6.25 19.89
N SER A 270 -26.85 6.34 19.71
CA SER A 270 -27.63 7.59 19.81
C SER A 270 -28.24 7.83 21.20
N ALA A 271 -27.96 6.94 22.17
CA ALA A 271 -28.40 7.14 23.54
C ALA A 271 -27.70 8.37 24.15
N PRO A 272 -28.42 9.34 24.73
CA PRO A 272 -27.82 10.52 25.34
C PRO A 272 -26.85 10.10 26.45
N GLN A 273 -25.57 10.44 26.30
CA GLN A 273 -24.57 10.25 27.34
C GLN A 273 -25.03 11.01 28.59
N GLN A 274 -25.08 10.31 29.74
CA GLN A 274 -25.35 10.98 31.00
C GLN A 274 -24.28 12.06 31.24
N PRO A 275 -24.66 13.25 31.73
CA PRO A 275 -23.71 14.31 31.99
C PRO A 275 -22.66 13.82 32.99
N PRO A 276 -21.39 14.24 32.84
CA PRO A 276 -20.32 13.82 33.73
C PRO A 276 -20.63 14.24 35.16
N VAL A 277 -20.59 13.27 36.08
CA VAL A 277 -20.70 13.52 37.52
C VAL A 277 -19.51 14.37 37.93
N THR A 278 -19.77 15.61 38.32
CA THR A 278 -18.74 16.52 38.83
C THR A 278 -18.22 16.00 40.17
N PRO A 279 -16.88 15.79 40.31
CA PRO A 279 -16.34 15.36 41.59
C PRO A 279 -16.46 16.49 42.62
N PHE A 280 -16.94 16.11 43.81
CA PHE A 280 -16.99 16.95 45.00
C PHE A 280 -15.58 17.48 45.32
N LYS A 281 -15.40 18.81 45.28
CA LYS A 281 -14.18 19.45 45.78
C LYS A 281 -14.19 19.45 47.31
N SER A 282 -13.30 18.68 47.94
CA SER A 282 -13.01 18.84 49.37
C SER A 282 -12.14 20.07 49.59
N THR A 283 -12.68 21.10 50.21
CA THR A 283 -11.91 22.25 50.70
C THR A 283 -11.18 21.86 51.99
N SER A 284 -9.86 21.78 51.92
CA SER A 284 -8.96 21.75 53.08
C SER A 284 -8.54 23.19 53.39
N THR A 285 -9.04 23.73 54.51
CA THR A 285 -8.60 24.99 55.10
C THR A 285 -7.34 24.72 55.92
N ALA A 286 -6.21 25.33 55.55
CA ALA A 286 -5.02 25.38 56.40
C ALA A 286 -4.90 26.79 56.99
N LEU A 287 -5.00 26.86 58.32
CA LEU A 287 -4.49 27.94 59.16
C LEU A 287 -2.97 27.84 59.20
N VAL A 288 -2.25 28.88 58.76
CA VAL A 288 -1.23 29.68 59.49
C VAL A 288 -0.97 30.94 58.66
#